data_AF-A0A3C0W8X7-F1
#
_entry.id   AF-A0A3C0W8X7-F1
#
_cell.length_a   1.000
_cell.length_b   1.000
_cell.length_c   1.000
_cell.angle_alpha   90.00
_cell.angle_beta   90.00
_cell.angle_gamma   90.00
#
_symmetry.space_group_name_H-M   'P 1'
#
loop_
_entity.id
_entity.type
_entity.pdbx_description
1 polymer ?
#
loop_
_entity_poly.entity_id
_entity_poly.type
_entity_poly.pdbx_seq_one_letter_code
_entity_poly.pdbx_strand_id
1 'polypeptide(L)'
;TDWQNLPEDINAVWPTEGYGLYGTDDWCGYPAERRELLNFLEAQGVTNVAALAGDRHSFFAGLLSPDLPPGDYRPTAAEFVVGSISTPSSFEAAEAVLPLDRPLSPAYLHRPADGGAVQPAMNLAIRHGVRACYALKASGRIEEALAASNPHVAPHLAFADLGGHGYALVVADHDALEVEFVATPRPVHPPQGPEGIPLAYRVTHRLSAWSPGEQPRLERVRQDGVAPLILDI
;
A
#
# COMPACT_ATOMS: atom_id res chain seq x y z
N THR A 1 -0.53 -6.59 -6.31
CA THR A 1 -1.19 -6.10 -7.54
C THR A 1 -1.87 -7.26 -8.25
N ASP A 2 -2.39 -7.07 -9.47
CA ASP A 2 -3.09 -8.07 -10.27
C ASP A 2 -2.54 -8.18 -11.71
N TRP A 3 -1.22 -8.42 -11.84
CA TRP A 3 -0.50 -8.46 -13.11
C TRP A 3 -1.09 -9.39 -14.19
N GLN A 4 -1.85 -10.41 -13.81
CA GLN A 4 -2.60 -11.27 -14.73
C GLN A 4 -3.70 -10.52 -15.51
N ASN A 5 -4.05 -9.29 -15.12
CA ASN A 5 -5.02 -8.43 -15.78
C ASN A 5 -4.37 -7.36 -16.68
N LEU A 6 -3.09 -7.52 -17.04
CA LEU A 6 -2.46 -6.63 -18.02
C LEU A 6 -3.27 -6.58 -19.35
N PRO A 7 -3.32 -5.43 -20.04
CA PRO A 7 -3.91 -5.36 -21.37
C PRO A 7 -3.28 -6.39 -22.34
N GLU A 8 -4.08 -6.97 -23.23
CA GLU A 8 -3.67 -8.08 -24.10
C GLU A 8 -2.45 -7.77 -25.00
N ASP A 9 -2.28 -6.50 -25.36
CA ASP A 9 -1.15 -6.01 -26.17
C ASP A 9 0.16 -5.93 -25.38
N ILE A 10 0.12 -6.02 -24.04
CA ILE A 10 1.28 -6.06 -23.16
C ILE A 10 1.66 -7.52 -22.91
N ASN A 11 2.36 -8.12 -23.88
CA ASN A 11 2.84 -9.50 -23.82
C ASN A 11 4.01 -9.66 -22.83
N ALA A 12 3.71 -9.66 -21.53
CA ALA A 12 4.66 -9.91 -20.45
C ALA A 12 4.37 -11.27 -19.79
N VAL A 13 5.38 -12.13 -19.70
CA VAL A 13 5.27 -13.41 -18.98
C VAL A 13 5.40 -13.15 -17.49
N TRP A 14 4.33 -13.43 -16.74
CA TRP A 14 4.30 -13.22 -15.29
C TRP A 14 4.67 -14.53 -14.55
N PRO A 15 5.56 -14.49 -13.55
CA PRO A 15 6.12 -15.71 -12.96
C PRO A 15 5.18 -16.44 -12.00
N THR A 16 3.98 -15.94 -11.70
CA THR A 16 3.08 -16.56 -10.72
C THR A 16 1.60 -16.30 -11.02
N GLU A 17 0.74 -17.29 -10.78
CA GLU A 17 -0.72 -17.10 -10.80
C GLU A 17 -1.25 -16.47 -9.49
N GLY A 18 -0.36 -16.19 -8.54
CA GLY A 18 -0.69 -15.64 -7.22
C GLY A 18 -1.24 -14.22 -7.27
N TYR A 19 -2.36 -14.03 -6.57
CA TYR A 19 -3.08 -12.77 -6.48
C TYR A 19 -2.55 -11.86 -5.37
N GLY A 20 -2.49 -10.54 -5.60
CA GLY A 20 -2.18 -9.56 -4.55
C GLY A 20 -0.68 -9.48 -4.17
N LEU A 21 0.21 -10.15 -4.88
CA LEU A 21 1.65 -10.11 -4.61
C LEU A 21 2.29 -8.83 -5.15
N TYR A 22 3.22 -8.25 -4.39
CA TYR A 22 4.07 -7.12 -4.79
C TYR A 22 5.56 -7.49 -4.76
N GLY A 23 5.97 -8.32 -3.79
CA GLY A 23 7.28 -8.92 -3.67
C GLY A 23 7.19 -10.26 -2.93
N THR A 24 8.31 -10.97 -2.82
CA THR A 24 8.40 -12.29 -2.15
C THR A 24 9.46 -12.33 -1.05
N ASP A 25 10.14 -11.22 -0.77
CA ASP A 25 11.20 -11.17 0.25
C ASP A 25 10.63 -11.03 1.68
N ASP A 26 9.37 -10.61 1.77
CA ASP A 26 8.61 -10.45 3.01
C ASP A 26 7.58 -11.59 3.20
N TRP A 27 6.64 -11.41 4.14
CA TRP A 27 5.55 -12.35 4.43
C TRP A 27 4.72 -12.81 3.21
N CYS A 28 4.71 -12.06 2.11
CA CYS A 28 4.13 -12.47 0.83
C CYS A 28 4.82 -13.71 0.22
N GLY A 29 6.10 -13.95 0.51
CA GLY A 29 6.84 -15.15 0.10
C GLY A 29 6.63 -16.38 0.97
N TYR A 30 5.99 -16.21 2.14
CA TYR A 30 5.79 -17.27 3.15
C TYR A 30 4.29 -17.47 3.46
N PRO A 31 3.46 -17.78 2.44
CA PRO A 31 2.01 -17.85 2.62
C PRO A 31 1.56 -19.02 3.50
N ALA A 32 2.36 -20.08 3.63
CA ALA A 32 2.03 -21.23 4.47
C ALA A 32 2.18 -20.87 5.95
N GLU A 33 3.31 -20.27 6.32
CA GLU A 33 3.63 -19.82 7.67
C GLU A 33 2.69 -18.68 8.11
N ARG A 34 2.42 -17.71 7.22
CA ARG A 34 1.43 -16.66 7.48
C ARG A 34 0.06 -17.27 7.78
N ARG A 35 -0.38 -18.23 6.97
CA ARG A 35 -1.68 -18.91 7.17
C ARG A 35 -1.70 -19.68 8.48
N GLU A 36 -0.63 -20.41 8.81
CA GLU A 36 -0.52 -21.16 10.07
C GLU A 36 -0.69 -20.23 11.29
N LEU A 37 0.04 -19.11 11.31
CA LEU A 37 -0.04 -18.14 12.40
C LEU A 37 -1.42 -17.50 12.51
N LEU A 38 -1.99 -17.03 11.40
CA LEU A 38 -3.30 -16.36 11.41
C LEU A 38 -4.44 -17.31 11.78
N ASN A 39 -4.38 -18.58 11.34
CA ASN A 39 -5.33 -19.62 11.76
C ASN A 39 -5.17 -19.97 13.25
N PHE A 40 -3.94 -19.96 13.78
CA PHE A 40 -3.72 -20.18 15.21
C PHE A 40 -4.36 -19.08 16.06
N LEU A 41 -4.22 -17.81 15.68
CA LEU A 41 -4.86 -16.69 16.38
C LEU A 41 -6.37 -16.87 16.46
N GLU A 42 -6.99 -17.20 15.32
CA GLU A 42 -8.43 -17.47 15.22
C GLU A 42 -8.84 -18.67 16.09
N ALA A 43 -8.17 -19.81 15.95
CA ALA A 43 -8.52 -21.05 16.65
C ALA A 43 -8.36 -20.95 18.18
N GLN A 44 -7.45 -20.10 18.66
CA GLN A 44 -7.24 -19.87 20.09
C GLN A 44 -8.04 -18.67 20.63
N GLY A 45 -8.80 -17.97 19.79
CA GLY A 45 -9.54 -16.77 20.19
C GLY A 45 -8.64 -15.61 20.61
N VAL A 46 -7.41 -15.55 20.09
CA VAL A 46 -6.49 -14.44 20.32
C VAL A 46 -6.93 -13.26 19.46
N THR A 47 -7.32 -12.18 20.10
CA THR A 47 -7.85 -10.96 19.47
C THR A 47 -6.91 -9.79 19.69
N ASN A 48 -7.21 -8.65 19.08
CA ASN A 48 -6.47 -7.40 19.26
C ASN A 48 -5.00 -7.50 18.82
N VAL A 49 -4.74 -8.25 17.75
CA VAL A 49 -3.39 -8.45 17.19
C VAL A 49 -3.12 -7.46 16.07
N ALA A 50 -2.05 -6.69 16.23
CA ALA A 50 -1.51 -5.81 15.20
C ALA A 50 0.00 -6.03 15.02
N ALA A 51 0.46 -6.03 13.77
CA ALA A 51 1.87 -6.04 13.42
C ALA A 51 2.33 -4.62 13.02
N LEU A 52 3.51 -4.23 13.49
CA LEU A 52 4.20 -3.00 13.08
C LEU A 52 5.48 -3.41 12.36
N ALA A 53 5.62 -3.02 11.10
CA ALA A 53 6.72 -3.47 10.24
C ALA A 53 7.38 -2.29 9.50
N GLY A 54 8.57 -2.54 8.97
CA GLY A 54 9.32 -1.60 8.12
C GLY A 54 9.81 -2.31 6.85
N ASP A 55 11.08 -2.09 6.49
CA ASP A 55 11.81 -2.73 5.37
C ASP A 55 11.32 -2.37 3.95
N ARG A 56 10.01 -2.32 3.70
CA ARG A 56 9.45 -1.97 2.38
C ARG A 56 9.72 -0.54 1.91
N HIS A 57 10.21 0.34 2.79
CA HIS A 57 10.38 1.78 2.52
C HIS A 57 9.12 2.42 1.94
N SER A 58 7.97 2.05 2.50
CA SER A 58 6.64 2.40 2.00
C SER A 58 5.65 2.35 3.17
N PHE A 59 4.61 3.17 3.13
CA PHE A 59 3.53 3.08 4.10
C PHE A 59 2.46 2.10 3.63
N PHE A 60 2.04 1.18 4.49
CA PHE A 60 0.86 0.34 4.26
C PHE A 60 0.03 0.24 5.53
N ALA A 61 -1.29 0.24 5.39
CA ALA A 61 -2.19 -0.18 6.46
C ALA A 61 -3.20 -1.18 5.88
N GLY A 62 -3.40 -2.28 6.57
CA GLY A 62 -4.33 -3.31 6.11
C GLY A 62 -4.68 -4.33 7.17
N LEU A 63 -5.58 -5.23 6.78
CA LEU A 63 -6.00 -6.36 7.56
C LEU A 63 -5.30 -7.63 7.08
N LEU A 64 -4.87 -8.47 8.02
CA LEU A 64 -4.26 -9.76 7.74
C LEU A 64 -5.33 -10.84 7.83
N SER A 65 -5.40 -11.66 6.78
CA SER A 65 -6.30 -12.80 6.67
C SER A 65 -5.50 -14.04 6.26
N PRO A 66 -5.80 -15.24 6.80
CA PRO A 66 -5.12 -16.48 6.39
C PRO A 66 -5.22 -16.73 4.88
N ASP A 67 -6.33 -16.34 4.27
CA ASP A 67 -6.58 -16.41 2.83
C ASP A 67 -7.02 -15.03 2.28
N LEU A 68 -6.67 -14.75 1.03
CA LEU A 68 -7.12 -13.55 0.29
C LEU A 68 -8.03 -13.99 -0.86
N PRO A 69 -8.88 -13.09 -1.40
CA PRO A 69 -9.70 -13.40 -2.56
C PRO A 69 -8.88 -13.99 -3.72
N PRO A 70 -9.43 -15.01 -4.43
CA PRO A 70 -10.80 -15.52 -4.33
C PRO A 70 -11.05 -16.53 -3.19
N GLY A 71 -10.06 -16.77 -2.32
CA GLY A 71 -10.24 -17.56 -1.11
C GLY A 71 -11.10 -16.87 -0.04
N ASP A 72 -11.28 -17.54 1.08
CA ASP A 72 -12.10 -17.05 2.19
C ASP A 72 -11.43 -15.89 2.93
N TYR A 73 -11.91 -14.67 2.68
CA TYR A 73 -11.38 -13.47 3.30
C TYR A 73 -11.96 -13.30 4.72
N ARG A 74 -11.19 -13.74 5.72
CA ARG A 74 -11.50 -13.65 7.16
C ARG A 74 -10.34 -12.97 7.91
N PRO A 75 -10.36 -11.64 8.03
CA PRO A 75 -9.36 -10.92 8.81
C PRO A 75 -9.25 -11.41 10.26
N THR A 76 -8.02 -11.61 10.75
CA THR A 76 -7.74 -12.02 12.15
C THR A 76 -6.74 -11.11 12.86
N ALA A 77 -6.04 -10.25 12.11
CA ALA A 77 -5.10 -9.26 12.64
C ALA A 77 -5.05 -8.02 11.72
N ALA A 78 -4.32 -6.99 12.15
CA ALA A 78 -4.00 -5.83 11.32
C ALA A 78 -2.48 -5.70 11.13
N GLU A 79 -2.07 -4.98 10.09
CA GLU A 79 -0.67 -4.66 9.84
C GLU A 79 -0.51 -3.19 9.45
N PHE A 80 0.54 -2.58 9.98
CA PHE A 80 0.98 -1.23 9.67
C PHE A 80 2.47 -1.27 9.28
N VAL A 81 2.75 -1.01 8.01
CA VAL A 81 4.11 -0.87 7.50
C VAL A 81 4.47 0.60 7.46
N VAL A 82 5.61 0.96 8.06
CA VAL A 82 6.11 2.33 8.11
C VAL A 82 7.06 2.63 6.94
N GLY A 83 6.95 3.83 6.41
CA GLY A 83 7.89 4.38 5.43
C GLY A 83 9.32 4.43 5.95
N SER A 84 10.27 4.62 5.04
CA SER A 84 11.67 4.83 5.41
C SER A 84 11.89 6.25 5.91
N ILE A 85 12.91 6.43 6.76
CA ILE A 85 13.37 7.77 7.15
C ILE A 85 14.19 8.41 6.03
N SER A 86 15.06 7.63 5.39
CA SER A 86 16.02 8.15 4.39
C SER A 86 16.38 7.18 3.28
N THR A 87 15.97 5.91 3.35
CA THR A 87 16.29 4.93 2.31
C THR A 87 15.34 5.11 1.12
N PRO A 88 15.82 5.05 -0.14
CA PRO A 88 14.95 5.20 -1.30
C PRO A 88 13.77 4.23 -1.28
N SER A 89 12.58 4.76 -1.59
CA SER A 89 11.34 3.98 -1.71
C SER A 89 11.30 3.20 -3.02
N SER A 90 10.31 2.29 -3.15
CA SER A 90 10.10 1.56 -4.41
C SER A 90 9.78 2.49 -5.58
N PHE A 91 9.05 3.58 -5.34
CA PHE A 91 8.82 4.60 -6.34
C PHE A 91 10.11 5.27 -6.82
N GLU A 92 10.98 5.67 -5.90
CA GLU A 92 12.25 6.31 -6.25
C GLU A 92 13.18 5.38 -7.01
N ALA A 93 13.23 4.10 -6.62
CA ALA A 93 13.98 3.09 -7.34
C ALA A 93 13.45 2.94 -8.77
N ALA A 94 12.13 2.84 -8.96
CA ALA A 94 11.51 2.77 -10.28
C ALA A 94 11.78 4.04 -11.10
N GLU A 95 11.60 5.22 -10.52
CA GLU A 95 11.87 6.52 -11.18
C GLU A 95 13.31 6.61 -11.69
N ALA A 96 14.26 6.10 -10.92
CA ALA A 96 15.68 6.17 -11.27
C ALA A 96 16.09 5.24 -12.41
N VAL A 97 15.43 4.08 -12.57
CA VAL A 97 15.92 3.00 -13.45
C VAL A 97 14.97 2.61 -14.58
N LEU A 98 13.68 2.94 -14.49
CA LEU A 98 12.66 2.47 -15.44
C LEU A 98 12.33 3.55 -16.48
N PRO A 99 12.66 3.35 -17.77
CA PRO A 99 12.28 4.28 -18.82
C PRO A 99 10.75 4.33 -18.99
N LEU A 100 10.17 5.52 -19.16
CA LEU A 100 8.71 5.71 -19.24
C LEU A 100 8.03 5.07 -20.46
N ASP A 101 8.80 4.72 -21.49
CA ASP A 101 8.33 4.13 -22.75
C ASP A 101 8.32 2.60 -22.73
N ARG A 102 8.75 1.94 -21.64
CA ARG A 102 8.67 0.48 -21.54
C ARG A 102 7.21 0.04 -21.36
N PRO A 103 6.83 -1.15 -21.89
CA PRO A 103 5.46 -1.65 -21.82
C PRO A 103 4.89 -1.73 -20.40
N LEU A 104 5.72 -2.05 -19.40
CA LEU A 104 5.30 -2.18 -18.00
C LEU A 104 5.36 -0.87 -17.19
N SER A 105 5.97 0.18 -17.73
CA SER A 105 6.14 1.45 -17.02
C SER A 105 4.86 2.08 -16.50
N PRO A 106 3.71 2.01 -17.20
CA PRO A 106 2.46 2.56 -16.68
C PRO A 106 2.06 1.99 -15.32
N ALA A 107 2.39 0.74 -15.00
CA ALA A 107 2.05 0.15 -13.71
C ALA A 107 2.95 0.63 -12.54
N TYR A 108 4.04 1.34 -12.83
CA TYR A 108 4.96 1.88 -11.82
C TYR A 108 4.97 3.41 -11.80
N LEU A 109 4.98 4.03 -12.98
CA LEU A 109 5.22 5.44 -13.20
C LEU A 109 4.13 6.06 -14.08
N HIS A 110 3.68 7.25 -13.71
CA HIS A 110 2.79 8.08 -14.52
C HIS A 110 3.39 9.47 -14.68
N ARG A 111 3.32 10.03 -15.89
CA ARG A 111 3.68 11.43 -16.15
C ARG A 111 2.46 12.11 -16.79
N PRO A 112 1.79 13.04 -16.08
CA PRO A 112 0.56 13.66 -16.57
C PRO A 112 0.75 14.51 -17.83
N ALA A 113 1.90 15.17 -17.96
CA ALA A 113 2.23 16.02 -19.09
C ALA A 113 3.74 15.95 -19.40
N ASP A 114 4.11 16.16 -20.66
CA ASP A 114 5.51 16.20 -21.07
C ASP A 114 6.26 17.29 -20.29
N GLY A 115 7.42 16.92 -19.73
CA GLY A 115 8.21 17.78 -18.84
C GLY A 115 7.67 17.90 -17.40
N GLY A 116 6.52 17.30 -17.09
CA GLY A 116 5.97 17.24 -15.73
C GLY A 116 6.69 16.24 -14.82
N ALA A 117 6.46 16.40 -13.51
CA ALA A 117 6.96 15.47 -12.48
C ALA A 117 6.38 14.06 -12.70
N VAL A 118 7.22 13.05 -12.47
CA VAL A 118 6.79 11.65 -12.48
C VAL A 118 6.04 11.37 -11.17
N GLN A 119 4.99 10.56 -11.25
CA GLN A 119 4.11 10.21 -10.14
C GLN A 119 4.11 8.67 -9.92
N PRO A 120 3.89 8.21 -8.68
CA PRO A 120 3.91 6.80 -8.29
C PRO A 120 2.65 6.06 -8.74
N ALA A 121 2.56 5.68 -10.02
CA ALA A 121 1.44 4.88 -10.52
C ALA A 121 1.32 3.50 -9.84
N MET A 122 2.38 3.03 -9.18
CA MET A 122 2.33 1.82 -8.35
C MET A 122 1.37 1.92 -7.16
N ASN A 123 1.10 3.14 -6.64
CA ASN A 123 0.08 3.36 -5.61
C ASN A 123 -1.30 2.97 -6.16
N LEU A 124 -1.60 3.41 -7.38
CA LEU A 124 -2.80 3.04 -8.12
C LEU A 124 -2.82 1.55 -8.45
N ALA A 125 -1.71 0.97 -8.91
CA ALA A 125 -1.63 -0.44 -9.30
C ALA A 125 -1.94 -1.40 -8.14
N ILE A 126 -1.51 -1.06 -6.92
CA ILE A 126 -1.76 -1.90 -5.74
C ILE A 126 -3.20 -1.79 -5.25
N ARG A 127 -3.80 -0.59 -5.32
CA ARG A 127 -5.14 -0.32 -4.75
C ARG A 127 -6.28 -0.53 -5.73
N HIS A 128 -6.03 -0.31 -7.01
CA HIS A 128 -7.03 -0.31 -8.08
C HIS A 128 -6.69 -1.27 -9.21
N GLY A 129 -5.48 -1.83 -9.25
CA GLY A 129 -5.08 -2.83 -10.24
C GLY A 129 -4.39 -2.24 -11.46
N VAL A 130 -3.71 -3.09 -12.22
CA VAL A 130 -2.84 -2.65 -13.32
C VAL A 130 -3.63 -1.96 -14.44
N ARG A 131 -4.86 -2.41 -14.74
CA ARG A 131 -5.71 -1.80 -15.78
C ARG A 131 -6.04 -0.34 -15.50
N ALA A 132 -6.23 0.03 -14.23
CA ALA A 132 -6.43 1.41 -13.83
C ALA A 132 -5.26 2.30 -14.25
N CYS A 133 -4.02 1.81 -14.10
CA CYS A 133 -2.82 2.55 -14.50
C CYS A 133 -2.70 2.76 -16.02
N TYR A 134 -3.09 1.75 -16.82
CA TYR A 134 -3.09 1.88 -18.28
C TYR A 134 -4.21 2.81 -18.77
N ALA A 135 -5.39 2.75 -18.14
CA ALA A 135 -6.48 3.70 -18.40
C ALA A 135 -6.04 5.14 -18.06
N LEU A 136 -5.36 5.34 -16.92
CA LEU A 136 -4.79 6.64 -16.56
C LEU A 136 -3.75 7.11 -17.58
N LYS A 137 -2.84 6.22 -18.02
CA LYS A 137 -1.82 6.55 -19.02
C LYS A 137 -2.43 6.96 -20.37
N ALA A 138 -3.50 6.30 -20.80
CA ALA A 138 -4.12 6.56 -22.09
C ALA A 138 -4.95 7.85 -22.11
N SER A 139 -5.66 8.13 -21.01
CA SER A 139 -6.61 9.24 -20.94
C SER A 139 -6.07 10.49 -20.24
N GLY A 140 -5.10 10.33 -19.33
CA GLY A 140 -4.72 11.37 -18.37
C GLY A 140 -5.82 11.69 -17.34
N ARG A 141 -6.90 10.91 -17.27
CA ARG A 141 -8.08 11.16 -16.43
C ARG A 141 -8.20 10.12 -15.33
N ILE A 142 -8.35 10.58 -14.09
CA ILE A 142 -8.39 9.69 -12.93
C ILE A 142 -9.72 8.94 -12.83
N GLU A 143 -10.81 9.53 -13.33
CA GLU A 143 -12.12 8.90 -13.34
C GLU A 143 -12.15 7.66 -14.24
N GLU A 144 -11.44 7.69 -15.36
CA GLU A 144 -11.29 6.53 -16.24
C GLU A 144 -10.44 5.43 -15.60
N ALA A 145 -9.39 5.82 -14.89
CA ALA A 145 -8.58 4.90 -14.12
C ALA A 145 -9.43 4.16 -13.08
N LEU A 146 -10.23 4.91 -12.31
CA LEU A 146 -11.12 4.36 -11.30
C LEU A 146 -12.20 3.46 -11.91
N ALA A 147 -12.74 3.80 -13.08
CA ALA A 147 -13.70 2.96 -13.79
C ALA A 147 -13.10 1.61 -14.25
N ALA A 148 -11.79 1.55 -14.44
CA ALA A 148 -11.06 0.33 -14.79
C ALA A 148 -10.55 -0.46 -13.56
N SER A 149 -10.91 -0.05 -12.34
CA SER A 149 -10.41 -0.67 -11.11
C SER A 149 -10.89 -2.11 -10.95
N ASN A 150 -10.02 -2.94 -10.39
CA ASN A 150 -10.36 -4.26 -9.92
C ASN A 150 -10.63 -4.22 -8.40
N PRO A 151 -11.90 -4.28 -7.94
CA PRO A 151 -12.23 -4.19 -6.52
C PRO A 151 -11.67 -5.35 -5.70
N HIS A 152 -11.30 -6.45 -6.36
CA HIS A 152 -10.71 -7.59 -5.67
C HIS A 152 -9.21 -7.42 -5.47
N VAL A 153 -8.50 -6.43 -6.04
CA VAL A 153 -7.00 -6.38 -6.12
C VAL A 153 -6.30 -6.48 -4.77
N ALA A 154 -6.79 -5.73 -3.80
CA ALA A 154 -6.26 -5.72 -2.45
C ALA A 154 -7.34 -5.26 -1.45
N PRO A 155 -8.44 -6.00 -1.29
CA PRO A 155 -9.54 -5.62 -0.40
C PRO A 155 -9.13 -5.57 1.08
N HIS A 156 -7.96 -6.12 1.38
CA HIS A 156 -7.35 -6.10 2.69
C HIS A 156 -6.58 -4.80 2.99
N LEU A 157 -6.24 -3.99 1.97
CA LEU A 157 -5.49 -2.75 2.18
C LEU A 157 -6.44 -1.57 2.38
N ALA A 158 -6.28 -0.87 3.50
CA ALA A 158 -6.92 0.41 3.77
C ALA A 158 -6.06 1.59 3.25
N PHE A 159 -4.74 1.43 3.21
CA PHE A 159 -3.80 2.46 2.77
C PHE A 159 -2.53 1.86 2.16
N ALA A 160 -1.98 2.54 1.15
CA ALA A 160 -0.69 2.23 0.56
C ALA A 160 -0.06 3.50 -0.04
N ASP A 161 1.18 3.82 0.36
CA ASP A 161 2.05 4.80 -0.29
C ASP A 161 3.46 4.23 -0.46
N LEU A 162 3.82 3.98 -1.72
CA LEU A 162 5.12 3.44 -2.12
C LEU A 162 6.14 4.52 -2.48
N GLY A 163 5.75 5.80 -2.37
CA GLY A 163 6.62 6.96 -2.48
C GLY A 163 6.95 7.61 -1.13
N GLY A 164 6.30 7.17 -0.05
CA GLY A 164 6.31 7.88 1.22
C GLY A 164 7.55 7.64 2.07
N HIS A 165 8.08 8.73 2.63
CA HIS A 165 9.08 8.73 3.70
C HIS A 165 8.45 9.24 4.99
N GLY A 166 8.99 8.85 6.12
CA GLY A 166 8.61 9.39 7.42
C GLY A 166 8.57 8.31 8.50
N TYR A 167 7.65 8.48 9.44
CA TYR A 167 7.55 7.61 10.62
C TYR A 167 6.09 7.38 11.01
N ALA A 168 5.87 6.46 11.95
CA ALA A 168 4.56 6.21 12.53
C ALA A 168 4.54 6.65 13.99
N LEU A 169 3.42 7.24 14.42
CA LEU A 169 3.07 7.41 15.82
C LEU A 169 2.01 6.37 16.17
N VAL A 170 2.23 5.63 17.26
CA VAL A 170 1.32 4.57 17.72
C VAL A 170 0.83 4.92 19.10
N VAL A 171 -0.49 4.96 19.27
CA VAL A 171 -1.16 5.17 20.54
C VAL A 171 -2.03 3.95 20.81
N ALA A 172 -1.71 3.21 21.86
CA ALA A 172 -2.50 2.08 22.31
C ALA A 172 -3.35 2.49 23.50
N ASP A 173 -4.66 2.35 23.38
CA ASP A 173 -5.63 2.50 24.46
C ASP A 173 -6.35 1.16 24.69
N HIS A 174 -7.20 1.10 25.71
CA HIS A 174 -7.97 -0.09 26.08
C HIS A 174 -8.99 -0.52 25.02
N ASP A 175 -9.49 0.41 24.19
CA ASP A 175 -10.56 0.18 23.22
C ASP A 175 -10.10 0.26 21.75
N ALA A 176 -8.88 0.71 21.49
CA ALA A 176 -8.33 0.81 20.14
C ALA A 176 -6.82 0.99 20.10
N LEU A 177 -6.27 0.70 18.93
CA LEU A 177 -4.94 1.11 18.50
C LEU A 177 -5.07 2.20 17.43
N GLU A 178 -4.50 3.37 17.67
CA GLU A 178 -4.38 4.42 16.66
C GLU A 178 -2.96 4.47 16.10
N VAL A 179 -2.85 4.42 14.78
CA VAL A 179 -1.58 4.49 14.05
C VAL A 179 -1.64 5.63 13.06
N GLU A 180 -0.81 6.63 13.28
CA GLU A 180 -0.67 7.78 12.39
C GLU A 180 0.63 7.69 11.61
N PHE A 181 0.52 7.64 10.29
CA PHE A 181 1.65 7.84 9.40
C PHE A 181 1.89 9.33 9.23
N VAL A 182 3.08 9.78 9.62
CA VAL A 182 3.56 11.15 9.47
C VAL A 182 4.57 11.16 8.34
N ALA A 183 4.13 11.61 7.17
CA ALA A 183 4.95 11.61 5.97
C ALA A 183 5.73 12.91 5.82
N THR A 184 6.96 12.78 5.36
CA THR A 184 7.85 13.89 5.03
C THR A 184 8.07 13.97 3.52
N PRO A 185 8.49 15.12 2.98
CA PRO A 185 9.00 15.16 1.63
C PRO A 185 10.22 14.24 1.46
N ARG A 186 10.52 13.90 0.21
CA ARG A 186 11.71 13.12 -0.15
C ARG A 186 12.97 13.72 0.50
N PRO A 187 13.74 12.95 1.27
CA PRO A 187 14.89 13.45 2.03
C PRO A 187 16.13 13.60 1.13
N VAL A 188 16.07 14.51 0.15
CA VAL A 188 17.20 14.81 -0.76
C VAL A 188 18.29 15.65 -0.10
N HIS A 189 17.95 16.38 0.97
CA HIS A 189 18.87 17.26 1.69
C HIS A 189 18.62 17.15 3.21
N PRO A 190 19.65 17.38 4.04
CA PRO A 190 19.48 17.50 5.49
C PRO A 190 18.51 18.63 5.85
N PRO A 191 17.73 18.52 6.94
CA PRO A 191 16.90 19.61 7.43
C PRO A 191 17.76 20.81 7.82
N GLN A 192 17.23 22.02 7.58
CA GLN A 192 17.89 23.28 7.94
C GLN A 192 17.10 24.02 9.01
N GLY A 193 17.80 24.53 10.03
CA GLY A 193 17.19 25.33 11.10
C GLY A 193 16.42 24.50 12.13
N PRO A 194 15.82 25.17 13.14
CA PRO A 194 15.15 24.52 14.27
C PRO A 194 13.79 23.90 13.90
N GLU A 195 13.21 24.27 12.76
CA GLU A 195 11.89 23.80 12.30
C GLU A 195 11.91 22.34 11.81
N GLY A 196 13.09 21.78 11.54
CA GLY A 196 13.24 20.37 11.15
C GLY A 196 12.74 20.05 9.73
N ILE A 197 12.28 18.81 9.54
CA ILE A 197 11.78 18.33 8.26
C ILE A 197 10.30 18.74 8.13
N PRO A 198 9.88 19.41 7.03
CA PRO A 198 8.50 19.79 6.83
C PRO A 198 7.57 18.56 6.74
N LEU A 199 6.32 18.76 7.12
CA LEU A 199 5.27 17.76 6.95
C LEU A 199 4.79 17.72 5.50
N ALA A 200 4.71 16.53 4.90
CA ALA A 200 4.05 16.34 3.61
C ALA A 200 2.55 16.06 3.80
N TYR A 201 2.23 15.01 4.57
CA TYR A 201 0.85 14.65 4.91
C TYR A 201 0.80 13.82 6.20
N ARG A 202 -0.39 13.68 6.79
CA ARG A 202 -0.67 12.71 7.87
C ARG A 202 -1.87 11.87 7.50
N VAL A 203 -1.83 10.59 7.85
CA VAL A 203 -2.99 9.69 7.78
C VAL A 203 -3.07 8.89 9.08
N THR A 204 -4.19 8.98 9.79
CA THR A 204 -4.44 8.21 11.01
C THR A 204 -5.44 7.10 10.76
N HIS A 205 -5.07 5.90 11.15
CA HIS A 205 -5.92 4.73 11.18
C HIS A 205 -6.25 4.36 12.62
N ARG A 206 -7.52 4.02 12.88
CA ARG A 206 -8.00 3.47 14.14
C ARG A 206 -8.39 2.02 13.92
N LEU A 207 -7.74 1.13 14.66
CA LEU A 207 -8.10 -0.27 14.78
C LEU A 207 -8.87 -0.44 16.10
N SER A 208 -10.19 -0.61 16.00
CA SER A 208 -11.01 -0.83 17.19
C SER A 208 -10.73 -2.19 17.80
N ALA A 209 -10.77 -2.30 19.11
CA ALA A 209 -10.67 -3.57 19.80
C ALA A 209 -11.84 -4.49 19.41
N TRP A 210 -11.60 -5.80 19.38
CA TRP A 210 -12.58 -6.81 19.03
C TRP A 210 -12.53 -8.00 19.98
N SER A 211 -13.66 -8.69 20.09
CA SER A 211 -13.84 -9.90 20.90
C SER A 211 -13.65 -11.17 20.06
N PRO A 212 -13.44 -12.34 20.69
CA PRO A 212 -13.40 -13.61 19.96
C PRO A 212 -14.67 -13.82 19.12
N GLY A 213 -14.49 -14.14 17.83
CA GLY A 213 -15.57 -14.30 16.85
C GLY A 213 -15.96 -13.02 16.11
N GLU A 214 -15.44 -11.86 16.52
CA GLU A 214 -15.54 -10.61 15.76
C GLU A 214 -14.32 -10.43 14.84
N GLN A 215 -14.51 -9.71 13.74
CA GLN A 215 -13.43 -9.37 12.82
C GLN A 215 -12.84 -7.98 13.16
N PRO A 216 -11.51 -7.80 13.01
CA PRO A 216 -10.88 -6.50 13.17
C PRO A 216 -11.47 -5.48 12.19
N ARG A 217 -11.69 -4.26 12.67
CA ARG A 217 -12.15 -3.13 11.86
C ARG A 217 -11.10 -2.04 11.85
N LEU A 218 -10.63 -1.74 10.65
CA LEU A 218 -9.64 -0.69 10.40
C LEU A 218 -10.31 0.48 9.71
N GLU A 219 -10.37 1.61 10.41
CA GLU A 219 -10.99 2.84 9.92
C GLU A 219 -9.93 3.92 9.76
N ARG A 220 -10.07 4.77 8.74
CA ARG A 220 -9.27 5.98 8.64
C ARG A 220 -10.02 7.12 9.31
N VAL A 221 -9.43 7.72 10.35
CA VAL A 221 -10.10 8.71 11.20
C VAL A 221 -9.59 10.14 10.99
N ARG A 222 -8.41 10.30 10.40
CA ARG A 222 -7.84 11.62 10.09
C ARG A 222 -7.01 11.55 8.83
N GLN A 223 -7.02 12.67 8.12
CA GLN A 223 -6.11 12.92 7.04
C GLN A 223 -5.86 14.41 6.87
N ASP A 224 -4.58 14.78 6.75
CA ASP A 224 -4.15 16.14 6.43
C ASP A 224 -3.14 16.09 5.29
N GLY A 225 -3.32 16.92 4.26
CA GLY A 225 -2.46 16.95 3.08
C GLY A 225 -2.91 15.96 2.00
N VAL A 226 -2.12 15.86 0.93
CA VAL A 226 -2.38 15.02 -0.25
C VAL A 226 -1.10 14.32 -0.68
N ALA A 227 -1.26 13.12 -1.24
CA ALA A 227 -0.17 12.36 -1.83
C ALA A 227 -0.51 11.95 -3.27
N PRO A 228 0.43 12.00 -4.22
CA PRO A 228 0.16 11.63 -5.60
C PRO A 228 -0.39 10.20 -5.77
N LEU A 229 -1.47 10.08 -6.54
CA LEU A 229 -2.08 8.82 -6.97
C LEU A 229 -2.47 7.86 -5.83
N ILE A 230 -2.72 8.42 -4.66
CA ILE A 230 -3.55 7.81 -3.64
C ILE A 230 -4.87 8.58 -3.75
N LEU A 231 -5.94 7.89 -4.12
CA LEU A 231 -7.19 8.52 -4.61
C LEU A 231 -8.32 8.48 -3.60
N ASP A 232 -8.18 7.57 -2.66
CA ASP A 232 -9.07 7.34 -1.55
C ASP A 232 -8.76 8.32 -0.41
N ILE A 233 -7.89 9.30 -0.66
CA ILE A 233 -7.42 10.38 0.23
C ILE A 233 -7.87 11.73 -0.36
#